data_AF-A0A713XY61-F1
#
_entry.id   AF-A0A713XY61-F1
#
_cell.length_a   1.000
_cell.length_b   1.000
_cell.length_c   1.000
_cell.angle_alpha   90.00
_cell.angle_beta   90.00
_cell.angle_gamma   90.00
#
_symmetry.space_group_name_H-M   'P 1'
#
loop_
_entity.id
_entity.type
_entity.pdbx_description
1 polymer ?
#
loop_
_entity_poly.entity_id
_entity_poly.type
_entity_poly.pdbx_seq_one_letter_code
_entity_poly.pdbx_strand_id
1 'polypeptide(L)' 'MKRANLVGKDIFAEQKVLIKAYLKVVKVKDVCQEVNLSNTTISELKNGRKNLDTLKLRSFESLYIAAKKYFTADNK' A
#
# COMPACT_ATOMS: atom_id res chain seq x y z
N MET A 1 -2.50 -30.34 -15.06
CA MET A 1 -3.58 -29.31 -14.97
C MET A 1 -3.45 -28.54 -13.66
N LYS A 2 -4.01 -27.31 -13.64
CA LYS A 2 -4.07 -26.30 -12.56
C LYS A 2 -2.90 -25.30 -12.47
N ARG A 3 -2.82 -24.40 -13.46
CA ARG A 3 -2.10 -23.11 -13.41
C ARG A 3 -3.04 -21.91 -13.18
N ALA A 4 -4.19 -22.13 -12.55
CA ALA A 4 -5.28 -21.15 -12.54
C ALA A 4 -5.36 -20.24 -11.28
N ASN A 5 -4.36 -20.21 -10.37
CA ASN A 5 -4.50 -19.43 -9.12
C ASN A 5 -3.22 -18.75 -8.58
N LEU A 6 -2.18 -18.58 -9.41
CA LEU A 6 -0.95 -17.88 -8.99
C LEU A 6 -0.96 -16.39 -9.38
N VAL A 7 -1.57 -16.04 -10.52
CA VAL A 7 -1.61 -14.66 -11.05
C VAL A 7 -2.13 -13.65 -10.02
N GLY A 8 -3.19 -13.97 -9.27
CA GLY A 8 -3.73 -13.05 -8.25
C GLY A 8 -2.88 -12.93 -6.98
N LYS A 9 -2.12 -13.97 -6.62
CA LYS A 9 -1.26 -13.96 -5.42
C LYS A 9 -0.01 -13.13 -5.66
N ASP A 10 0.58 -13.25 -6.84
CA ASP A 10 1.76 -12.49 -7.22
C ASP A 10 1.41 -10.99 -7.31
N ILE A 11 0.25 -10.66 -7.90
CA ILE A 11 -0.27 -9.28 -7.93
C ILE A 11 -0.45 -8.71 -6.51
N PHE A 12 -1.04 -9.46 -5.58
CA PHE A 12 -1.28 -8.95 -4.23
C PHE A 12 0.02 -8.79 -3.41
N ALA A 13 0.99 -9.68 -3.62
CA ALA A 13 2.31 -9.57 -3.00
C ALA A 13 3.06 -8.32 -3.53
N GLU A 14 3.03 -8.09 -4.84
CA GLU A 14 3.63 -6.91 -5.48
C GLU A 14 2.99 -5.60 -4.99
N GLN A 15 1.66 -5.56 -4.90
CA GLN A 15 0.93 -4.41 -4.35
C GLN A 15 1.37 -4.10 -2.92
N LYS A 16 1.54 -5.11 -2.06
CA LYS A 16 2.06 -4.93 -0.70
C LYS A 16 3.48 -4.40 -0.67
N VAL A 17 4.36 -4.89 -1.54
CA VAL A 17 5.74 -4.42 -1.64
C VAL A 17 5.76 -2.95 -2.01
N LEU A 18 4.96 -2.54 -3.00
CA LEU A 18 4.85 -1.15 -3.43
C LEU A 18 4.32 -0.24 -2.31
N ILE A 19 3.25 -0.66 -1.63
CA ILE A 19 2.71 0.08 -0.47
C ILE A 19 3.78 0.22 0.63
N LYS A 20 4.50 -0.86 0.97
CA LYS A 20 5.55 -0.81 1.98
C LYS A 20 6.69 0.13 1.59
N ALA A 21 7.10 0.15 0.31
CA ALA A 21 8.11 1.07 -0.18
C ALA A 21 7.64 2.53 -0.07
N TYR A 22 6.42 2.82 -0.50
CA TYR A 22 5.79 4.13 -0.40
C TYR A 22 5.72 4.61 1.07
N LEU A 23 5.21 3.75 1.97
CA LEU A 23 5.11 4.07 3.39
C LEU A 23 6.47 4.31 4.04
N LYS A 24 7.57 3.74 3.54
CA LYS A 24 8.92 4.00 4.07
C LYS A 24 9.43 5.39 3.72
N VAL A 25 9.21 5.85 2.49
CA VAL A 25 9.81 7.09 1.96
C VAL A 25 8.93 8.33 2.17
N VAL A 26 7.61 8.15 2.29
CA VAL A 26 6.67 9.28 2.47
C VAL A 26 6.40 9.56 3.95
N LYS A 27 6.18 10.85 4.28
CA LYS A 27 5.82 11.28 5.64
C LYS A 27 4.38 10.87 5.93
N VAL A 28 4.12 10.46 7.17
CA VAL A 28 2.80 9.97 7.61
C VAL A 28 1.68 10.99 7.33
N LYS A 29 1.95 12.28 7.56
CA LYS A 29 0.97 13.36 7.31
C LYS A 29 0.53 13.43 5.85
N ASP A 30 1.48 13.35 4.93
CA ASP A 30 1.22 13.43 3.48
C ASP A 30 0.42 12.20 3.02
N VAL A 31 0.76 11.02 3.55
CA VAL A 31 -0.03 9.81 3.30
C VAL A 31 -1.47 9.99 3.78
N CYS A 32 -1.70 10.49 5.00
CA CYS A 32 -3.05 10.67 5.56
C CYS A 32 -3.91 11.70 4.81
N GLN A 33 -3.29 12.65 4.10
CA GLN A 33 -4.01 13.60 3.26
C GLN A 33 -4.47 12.94 1.96
N GLU A 34 -3.63 12.08 1.37
CA GLU A 34 -3.92 11.38 0.12
C GLU A 34 -4.87 10.18 0.33
N VAL A 35 -4.70 9.46 1.45
CA VAL A 35 -5.52 8.30 1.81
C VAL A 35 -6.27 8.61 3.09
N ASN A 36 -7.59 8.44 3.07
CA ASN A 36 -8.49 8.72 4.20
C ASN A 36 -8.33 7.70 5.34
N LEU A 37 -7.12 7.62 5.92
CA LEU A 37 -6.73 6.79 7.05
C LEU A 37 -6.14 7.68 8.15
N SER A 38 -6.34 7.25 9.40
CA SER A 38 -5.80 7.99 10.53
C SER A 38 -4.28 7.95 10.59
N ASN A 39 -3.68 9.01 11.16
CA ASN A 39 -2.25 9.09 11.44
C ASN A 39 -1.74 7.89 12.25
N THR A 40 -2.54 7.40 13.21
CA THR A 40 -2.24 6.19 13.99
C THR A 40 -2.16 4.96 13.07
N THR A 41 -3.14 4.75 12.20
CA THR A 41 -3.16 3.58 11.30
C THR A 41 -1.95 3.58 10.37
N ILE A 42 -1.63 4.72 9.75
CA ILE A 42 -0.47 4.82 8.86
C ILE A 42 0.84 4.61 9.62
N SER A 43 0.96 5.16 10.84
CA SER A 43 2.14 4.97 11.68
C SER A 43 2.34 3.51 12.09
N GLU A 44 1.26 2.80 12.45
CA GLU A 44 1.32 1.38 12.79
C GLU A 44 1.73 0.52 11.58
N LEU A 45 1.21 0.83 10.39
CA LEU A 45 1.59 0.16 9.15
C LEU A 45 3.06 0.42 8.80
N LYS A 46 3.52 1.68 8.88
CA LYS A 46 4.92 2.07 8.61
C LYS A 46 5.91 1.39 9.56
N ASN A 47 5.54 1.27 10.83
CA ASN A 47 6.37 0.65 11.86
C ASN A 47 6.21 -0.88 11.95
N GLY A 48 5.41 -1.49 11.07
CA GLY A 48 5.17 -2.94 11.07
C GLY A 48 4.36 -3.47 12.26
N ARG A 49 3.75 -2.58 13.07
CA ARG A 49 2.83 -2.96 14.17
C ARG A 49 1.47 -3.43 13.65
N LYS A 50 1.11 -3.05 12.42
CA LYS A 50 -0.12 -3.47 11.73
C LYS A 50 0.22 -4.07 10.38
N ASN A 51 -0.49 -5.14 10.00
CA ASN A 51 -0.33 -5.79 8.69
C ASN A 51 -1.35 -5.22 7.68
N LEU A 52 -0.90 -5.02 6.43
CA LEU A 52 -1.76 -4.65 5.29
C LEU A 52 -2.92 -5.64 5.06
N ASP A 53 -2.72 -6.92 5.41
CA ASP A 53 -3.76 -7.95 5.32
C ASP A 53 -4.98 -7.69 6.23
N THR A 54 -4.80 -6.87 7.27
CA THR A 54 -5.87 -6.55 8.22
C THR A 54 -6.72 -5.35 7.80
N LEU A 55 -6.36 -4.70 6.69
CA LEU A 55 -7.07 -3.53 6.19
C LEU A 55 -8.34 -3.95 5.45
N LYS A 56 -9.36 -3.09 5.51
CA LYS A 56 -10.49 -3.17 4.57
C LYS A 56 -9.96 -3.02 3.15
N LEU A 57 -10.55 -3.73 2.19
CA LEU A 57 -10.14 -3.70 0.78
C LEU A 57 -10.01 -2.29 0.23
N ARG A 58 -11.00 -1.41 0.48
CA ARG A 58 -10.95 0.00 0.05
C ARG A 58 -9.73 0.75 0.57
N SER A 59 -9.34 0.52 1.83
CA SER A 59 -8.17 1.15 2.44
C SER A 59 -6.86 0.65 1.82
N PHE A 60 -6.81 -0.65 1.52
CA PHE A 60 -5.67 -1.25 0.81
C PHE A 60 -5.54 -0.67 -0.61
N GLU A 61 -6.65 -0.60 -1.35
CA GLU A 61 -6.69 -0.05 -2.71
C GLU A 61 -6.28 1.43 -2.74
N SER A 62 -6.76 2.26 -1.81
CA SER A 62 -6.33 3.65 -1.71
C SER A 62 -4.82 3.78 -1.48
N LEU A 63 -4.25 2.96 -0.59
CA LEU A 63 -2.80 2.92 -0.36
C LEU A 63 -2.04 2.49 -1.61
N TYR A 64 -2.54 1.49 -2.34
CA TYR A 64 -1.91 1.03 -3.57
C TYR A 64 -1.93 2.10 -4.66
N ILE A 65 -3.06 2.78 -4.85
CA ILE A 65 -3.21 3.86 -5.84
C ILE A 65 -2.26 5.02 -5.52
N ALA A 66 -2.20 5.44 -4.24
CA ALA A 66 -1.27 6.48 -3.79
C ALA A 66 0.20 6.08 -4.03
N ALA A 67 0.56 4.84 -3.70
CA ALA A 67 1.89 4.30 -3.93
C ALA A 67 2.26 4.26 -5.42
N LYS A 68 1.34 3.78 -6.28
CA LYS A 68 1.52 3.82 -7.73
C LYS A 68 1.75 5.24 -8.22
N LYS A 69 0.85 6.17 -7.87
CA LYS A 69 0.92 7.58 -8.28
C LYS A 69 2.29 8.17 -7.93
N TYR A 70 2.76 7.95 -6.70
CA TYR A 70 4.06 8.42 -6.23
C TYR A 70 5.22 7.89 -7.09
N PHE A 71 5.31 6.58 -7.30
CA PHE A 71 6.43 5.99 -8.06
C PHE A 71 6.33 6.19 -9.58
N THR A 72 5.15 6.51 -10.12
CA THR A 72 4.99 6.85 -11.54
C THR A 72 5.16 8.33 -11.84
N ALA A 73 5.03 9.20 -10.83
CA ALA A 73 5.13 10.65 -11.00
C ALA A 73 6.55 11.14 -11.34
N ASP A 74 7.59 10.37 -10.99
CA ASP A 74 9.00 10.66 -11.28
C ASP A 74 9.46 10.27 -12.71
N ASN A 75 8.59 9.75 -13.56
CA ASN A 75 8.92 9.44 -14.97
C ASN A 75 8.65 10.62 -15.92
N LYS A 76 9.00 11.85 -15.54
CA LYS A 76 8.89 13.05 -16.39
C LYS A 76 10.18 13.85 -16.43
#